data_AF-D1BA85-F1
#
_entry.id   AF-D1BA85-F1
#
_cell.length_a   1.000
_cell.length_b   1.000
_cell.length_c   1.000
_cell.angle_alpha   90.00
_cell.angle_beta   90.00
_cell.angle_gamma   90.00
#
_symmetry.space_group_name_H-M   'P 1'
#
loop_
_entity.id
_entity.type
_entity.pdbx_description
1 polymer ?
#
loop_
_entity_poly.entity_id
_entity_poly.type
_entity_poly.pdbx_seq_one_letter_code
_entity_poly.pdbx_strand_id
1 'polypeptide(L)'
;MASVSSFRDVIANMYYNEIFDELSEYIEDNPDKLESNSYHVQSPDEAALSDFDIIMIDITDSPGNSILFDVIVSAEVEIAETVRRNRETDGIEQWFRISCRADLDDGIQNFQIKSVSIYNKYRENKLGRLSEYLVPIIEKEQFDDVATEFLSEFCPEALSTPMPIPVDEVVKRMGLKVEEIQLTKHFTIFGLGQEER
;
A
#
# COMPACT_ATOMS: atom_id res chain seq x y z
N MET A 1 2.82 4.50 -26.04
CA MET A 1 3.31 3.50 -25.08
C MET A 1 2.68 3.87 -23.76
N ALA A 2 1.69 3.12 -23.29
CA ALA A 2 1.16 3.33 -21.95
C ALA A 2 2.28 2.91 -20.98
N SER A 3 2.80 3.84 -20.16
CA SER A 3 3.64 3.40 -19.05
C SER A 3 2.76 2.56 -18.14
N VAL A 4 3.28 1.43 -17.66
CA VAL A 4 2.57 0.66 -16.64
C VAL A 4 2.61 1.53 -15.39
N SER A 5 1.49 2.17 -15.05
CA SER A 5 1.35 2.93 -13.80
C SER A 5 1.24 1.94 -12.66
N SER A 6 2.12 2.04 -11.66
CA SER A 6 1.99 1.27 -10.41
C SER A 6 0.71 1.67 -9.67
N PHE A 7 0.22 0.84 -8.74
CA PHE A 7 -0.93 1.21 -7.90
C PHE A 7 -0.65 2.52 -7.16
N ARG A 8 0.60 2.70 -6.72
CA ARG A 8 1.11 3.95 -6.15
C ARG A 8 0.92 5.15 -7.09
N ASP A 9 1.30 5.04 -8.36
CA ASP A 9 1.15 6.13 -9.32
C ASP A 9 -0.33 6.47 -9.56
N VAL A 10 -1.20 5.46 -9.58
CA VAL A 10 -2.64 5.69 -9.73
C VAL A 10 -3.19 6.46 -8.54
N ILE A 11 -2.85 6.05 -7.31
CA ILE A 11 -3.27 6.75 -6.09
C ILE A 11 -2.71 8.18 -6.04
N ALA A 12 -1.41 8.35 -6.35
CA ALA A 12 -0.76 9.66 -6.40
C ALA A 12 -1.43 10.60 -7.40
N ASN A 13 -1.81 10.13 -8.59
CA ASN A 13 -2.40 11.00 -9.60
C ASN A 13 -3.89 11.29 -9.37
N MET A 14 -4.63 10.34 -8.82
CA MET A 14 -6.09 10.46 -8.70
C MET A 14 -6.55 11.05 -7.37
N TYR A 15 -5.79 10.84 -6.29
CA TYR A 15 -6.24 11.14 -4.92
C TYR A 15 -5.24 12.01 -4.13
N TYR A 16 -4.35 12.74 -4.82
CA TYR A 16 -3.38 13.63 -4.15
C TYR A 16 -4.08 14.68 -3.28
N ASN A 17 -5.13 15.33 -3.80
CA ASN A 17 -5.80 16.42 -3.07
C ASN A 17 -6.53 15.89 -1.83
N GLU A 18 -7.22 14.76 -1.95
CA GLU A 18 -7.91 14.12 -0.82
C GLU A 18 -6.92 13.71 0.27
N ILE A 19 -5.74 13.22 -0.11
CA ILE A 19 -4.67 12.91 0.83
C ILE A 19 -4.09 14.18 1.45
N PHE A 20 -3.86 15.23 0.66
CA PHE A 20 -3.34 16.52 1.12
C PHE A 20 -4.26 17.13 2.17
N ASP A 21 -5.56 17.23 1.87
CA ASP A 21 -6.55 17.88 2.73
C ASP A 21 -6.65 17.17 4.08
N GLU A 22 -6.80 15.85 4.09
CA GLU A 22 -6.91 15.06 5.33
C GLU A 22 -5.60 15.06 6.14
N LEU A 23 -4.44 15.01 5.46
CA LEU A 23 -3.15 15.07 6.12
C LEU A 23 -2.90 16.46 6.74
N SER A 24 -3.28 17.54 6.04
CA SER A 24 -3.18 18.91 6.54
C SER A 24 -4.04 19.10 7.77
N GLU A 25 -5.30 18.64 7.74
CA GLU A 25 -6.22 18.70 8.89
C GLU A 25 -5.64 17.94 10.10
N TYR A 26 -5.12 16.72 9.89
CA TYR A 26 -4.48 15.97 10.96
C TYR A 26 -3.26 16.71 11.56
N ILE A 27 -2.42 17.33 10.73
CA ILE A 27 -1.22 18.04 11.18
C ILE A 27 -1.59 19.29 11.98
N GLU A 28 -2.53 20.09 11.48
CA GLU A 28 -3.01 21.32 12.12
C GLU A 28 -3.66 21.04 13.49
N ASP A 29 -4.38 19.93 13.61
CA ASP A 29 -5.03 19.52 14.86
C ASP A 29 -4.07 18.90 15.89
N ASN A 30 -2.87 18.50 15.47
CA ASN A 30 -1.94 17.73 16.31
C ASN A 30 -0.48 18.21 16.24
N PRO A 31 -0.19 19.52 16.36
CA PRO A 31 1.17 20.04 16.26
C PRO A 31 2.09 19.45 17.34
N ASP A 32 1.58 19.23 18.55
CA ASP A 32 2.30 18.70 19.72
C ASP A 32 2.70 17.22 19.59
N LYS A 33 2.09 16.48 18.65
CA LYS A 33 2.40 15.06 18.43
C LYS A 33 3.54 14.84 17.45
N LEU A 34 3.89 15.85 16.66
CA LEU A 34 4.95 15.75 15.66
C LEU A 34 6.30 15.49 16.34
N GLU A 35 7.13 14.63 15.75
CA GLU A 35 8.47 14.34 16.29
C GLU A 35 9.41 15.53 15.97
N SER A 36 9.32 16.61 16.74
CA SER A 36 10.15 17.79 16.54
C SER A 36 11.59 17.55 17.05
N ASN A 37 12.53 17.34 16.12
CA ASN A 37 13.97 17.40 16.41
C ASN A 37 14.54 18.82 16.19
N SER A 38 13.69 19.84 16.15
CA SER A 38 14.10 21.23 15.90
C SER A 38 14.89 21.80 17.07
N TYR A 39 15.91 22.60 16.74
CA TYR A 39 16.67 23.38 17.72
C TYR A 39 15.98 24.71 18.07
N HIS A 40 15.09 25.19 17.22
CA HIS A 40 14.39 26.48 17.35
C HIS A 40 13.00 26.31 17.96
N VAL A 41 12.28 25.27 17.53
CA VAL A 41 10.93 24.97 18.01
C VAL A 41 10.99 23.72 18.89
N GLN A 42 10.77 23.89 20.19
CA GLN A 42 10.85 22.80 21.17
C GLN A 42 9.49 22.17 21.45
N SER A 43 8.42 22.96 21.35
CA SER A 43 7.06 22.52 21.60
C SER A 43 6.12 23.28 20.66
N PRO A 44 5.94 22.79 19.42
CA PRO A 44 5.14 23.49 18.43
C PRO A 44 3.69 23.64 18.88
N ASP A 45 3.16 24.86 18.79
CA ASP A 45 1.76 25.20 19.04
C ASP A 45 0.94 25.32 17.74
N GLU A 46 1.62 25.41 16.61
CA GLU A 46 1.05 25.42 15.26
C GLU A 46 1.89 24.55 14.32
N ALA A 47 1.23 23.91 13.37
CA ALA A 47 1.87 23.16 12.29
C ALA A 47 1.03 23.27 11.01
N ALA A 48 1.68 23.30 9.86
CA ALA A 48 1.04 23.35 8.55
C ALA A 48 1.77 22.46 7.56
N LEU A 49 1.01 21.75 6.72
CA LEU A 49 1.55 20.93 5.64
C LEU A 49 1.97 21.82 4.46
N SER A 50 3.22 21.66 4.00
CA SER A 50 3.72 22.34 2.80
C SER A 50 3.56 21.48 1.56
N ASP A 51 4.03 20.24 1.62
CA ASP A 51 3.91 19.23 0.56
C ASP A 51 4.13 17.83 1.15
N PHE A 52 3.86 16.79 0.36
CA PHE A 52 4.19 15.42 0.71
C PHE A 52 4.57 14.60 -0.52
N ASP A 53 5.45 13.64 -0.31
CA ASP A 53 5.76 12.58 -1.25
C ASP A 53 5.20 11.25 -0.74
N ILE A 54 4.49 10.53 -1.59
CA ILE A 54 4.22 9.11 -1.32
C ILE A 54 5.57 8.38 -1.34
N ILE A 55 5.84 7.51 -0.37
CA ILE A 55 7.08 6.72 -0.29
C ILE A 55 6.81 5.26 -0.66
N MET A 56 5.69 4.71 -0.21
CA MET A 56 5.23 3.38 -0.60
C MET A 56 3.74 3.21 -0.33
N ILE A 57 3.15 2.18 -0.95
CA ILE A 57 1.82 1.71 -0.60
C ILE A 57 1.91 0.26 -0.16
N ASP A 58 1.29 -0.04 0.97
CA ASP A 58 1.22 -1.35 1.55
C ASP A 58 -0.20 -1.85 1.54
N ILE A 59 -0.47 -2.84 0.69
CA ILE A 59 -1.79 -3.46 0.66
C ILE A 59 -1.88 -4.43 1.83
N THR A 60 -2.82 -4.15 2.73
CA THR A 60 -2.99 -4.85 4.01
C THR A 60 -4.02 -5.96 3.91
N ASP A 61 -5.05 -5.81 3.08
CA ASP A 61 -6.08 -6.83 2.85
C ASP A 61 -6.84 -6.55 1.54
N SER A 62 -7.51 -7.57 0.98
CA SER A 62 -8.35 -7.43 -0.21
C SER A 62 -9.63 -8.28 -0.12
N PRO A 63 -10.55 -7.96 0.81
CA PRO A 63 -11.76 -8.76 0.98
C PRO A 63 -12.76 -8.50 -0.16
N GLY A 64 -13.02 -9.55 -0.93
CA GLY A 64 -13.98 -9.52 -2.03
C GLY A 64 -13.55 -8.56 -3.14
N ASN A 65 -14.36 -7.53 -3.39
CA ASN A 65 -14.06 -6.50 -4.40
C ASN A 65 -13.51 -5.20 -3.79
N SER A 66 -13.13 -5.24 -2.51
CA SER A 66 -12.57 -4.09 -1.82
C SER A 66 -11.12 -4.33 -1.44
N ILE A 67 -10.35 -3.26 -1.40
CA ILE A 67 -8.95 -3.26 -1.02
C ILE A 67 -8.73 -2.34 0.17
N LEU A 68 -7.97 -2.83 1.14
CA LEU A 68 -7.46 -2.08 2.27
C LEU A 68 -5.96 -1.92 2.08
N PHE A 69 -5.47 -0.69 2.22
CA PHE A 69 -4.07 -0.38 2.00
C PHE A 69 -3.65 0.84 2.82
N ASP A 70 -2.37 0.88 3.17
CA ASP A 70 -1.75 2.01 3.83
C ASP A 70 -0.90 2.78 2.81
N VAL A 71 -1.08 4.09 2.74
CA VAL A 71 -0.21 5.01 2.01
C VAL A 71 0.79 5.57 3.01
N ILE A 72 2.08 5.30 2.79
CA ILE A 72 3.15 5.86 3.61
C ILE A 72 3.70 7.07 2.87
N VAL A 73 3.68 8.22 3.54
CA VAL A 73 4.11 9.50 2.98
C VAL A 73 5.23 10.10 3.81
N SER A 74 6.13 10.83 3.15
CA SER A 74 7.02 11.79 3.80
C SER A 74 6.45 13.18 3.57
N ALA A 75 6.17 13.91 4.65
CA ALA A 75 5.57 15.25 4.60
C ALA A 75 6.59 16.30 5.03
N GLU A 76 6.64 17.39 4.27
CA GLU A 76 7.32 18.62 4.65
C GLU A 76 6.34 19.48 5.46
N VAL A 77 6.68 19.74 6.72
CA VAL A 77 5.80 20.42 7.67
C VAL A 77 6.49 21.67 8.21
N GLU A 78 5.80 22.80 8.13
CA GLU A 78 6.20 24.03 8.80
C GLU A 78 5.62 24.04 10.21
N ILE A 79 6.49 24.10 11.21
CA ILE A 79 6.09 24.19 12.62
C ILE A 79 6.39 25.57 13.17
N ALA A 80 5.57 26.03 14.11
CA ALA A 80 5.79 27.27 14.83
C ALA A 80 5.57 27.10 16.33
N GLU A 81 6.27 27.91 17.10
CA GLU A 81 6.08 28.05 18.55
C GLU A 81 6.04 29.53 18.91
N THR A 82 5.03 29.96 19.68
CA THR A 82 4.92 31.35 20.15
C THR A 82 5.12 31.47 21.65
N VAL A 83 6.33 31.90 22.07
CA VAL A 83 6.66 32.16 23.48
C VAL A 83 6.80 33.65 23.74
N ARG A 84 5.98 34.20 24.64
CA ARG A 84 6.07 35.60 25.13
C ARG A 84 6.18 36.66 24.01
N ARG A 85 5.42 36.46 22.92
CA ARG A 85 5.35 37.30 21.70
C ARG A 85 6.51 37.15 20.71
N ASN A 86 7.45 36.24 20.97
CA ASN A 86 8.41 35.81 19.97
C ASN A 86 7.86 34.55 19.31
N ARG A 87 7.69 34.61 17.99
CA ARG A 87 7.33 33.47 17.17
C ARG A 87 8.61 32.92 16.56
N GLU A 88 8.89 31.66 16.84
CA GLU A 88 9.92 30.89 16.15
C GLU A 88 9.25 29.91 15.21
N THR A 89 9.89 29.63 14.08
CA THR A 89 9.39 28.73 13.05
C THR A 89 10.52 27.84 12.58
N ASP A 90 10.22 26.60 12.22
CA ASP A 90 11.17 25.69 11.60
C ASP A 90 10.47 24.74 10.62
N GLY A 91 11.23 24.12 9.72
CA GLY A 91 10.75 23.09 8.82
C GLY A 91 11.20 21.72 9.28
N ILE A 92 10.29 20.75 9.30
CA ILE A 92 10.59 19.35 9.62
C ILE A 92 10.10 18.42 8.53
N GLU A 93 10.76 17.27 8.42
CA GLU A 93 10.29 16.14 7.62
C GLU A 93 9.67 15.10 8.56
N GLN A 94 8.42 14.72 8.34
CA GLN A 94 7.70 13.76 9.18
C GLN A 94 7.00 12.71 8.31
N TRP A 95 7.19 11.45 8.66
CA TRP A 95 6.53 10.35 7.95
C TRP A 95 5.19 10.02 8.59
N PHE A 96 4.17 9.81 7.74
CA PHE A 96 2.82 9.44 8.14
C PHE A 96 2.37 8.16 7.45
N ARG A 97 1.50 7.43 8.15
CA ARG A 97 0.72 6.32 7.63
C ARG A 97 -0.73 6.75 7.49
N ILE A 98 -1.28 6.60 6.29
CA ILE A 98 -2.66 6.91 5.97
C ILE A 98 -3.34 5.61 5.56
N SER A 99 -4.25 5.11 6.39
CA SER A 99 -4.99 3.88 6.10
C SER A 99 -6.18 4.19 5.22
N CYS A 100 -6.31 3.49 4.11
CA CYS A 100 -7.28 3.74 3.05
C CYS A 100 -8.10 2.48 2.73
N ARG A 101 -9.26 2.72 2.12
CA ARG A 101 -10.12 1.70 1.52
C ARG A 101 -10.57 2.17 0.15
N ALA A 102 -10.64 1.25 -0.81
CA ALA A 102 -11.30 1.48 -2.09
C ALA A 102 -11.99 0.20 -2.59
N ASP A 103 -12.89 0.34 -3.55
CA ASP A 103 -13.48 -0.76 -4.30
C ASP A 103 -12.82 -0.87 -5.68
N LEU A 104 -12.65 -2.09 -6.20
CA LEU A 104 -11.97 -2.40 -7.46
C LEU A 104 -12.93 -2.71 -8.63
N ASP A 105 -14.23 -2.41 -8.49
CA ASP A 105 -15.21 -2.62 -9.56
C ASP A 105 -15.01 -1.60 -10.69
N ASP A 106 -14.56 -2.07 -11.85
CA ASP A 106 -14.29 -1.21 -13.01
C ASP A 106 -13.38 0.00 -12.68
N GLY A 107 -12.23 -0.30 -12.05
CA GLY A 107 -11.26 0.70 -11.59
C GLY A 107 -11.34 0.98 -10.10
N ILE A 108 -10.60 1.99 -9.63
CA ILE A 108 -10.61 2.39 -8.22
C ILE A 108 -11.80 3.30 -7.98
N GLN A 109 -12.75 2.86 -7.15
CA GLN A 109 -13.94 3.63 -6.76
C GLN A 109 -14.07 3.72 -5.24
N ASN A 110 -14.93 4.62 -4.76
CA ASN A 110 -15.26 4.77 -3.34
C ASN A 110 -14.04 4.89 -2.42
N PHE A 111 -13.01 5.62 -2.87
CA PHE A 111 -11.81 5.88 -2.08
C PHE A 111 -12.17 6.58 -0.77
N GLN A 112 -11.67 6.04 0.34
CA GLN A 112 -11.94 6.52 1.69
C GLN A 112 -10.67 6.46 2.52
N ILE A 113 -10.29 7.57 3.13
CA ILE A 113 -9.30 7.59 4.20
C ILE A 113 -10.00 7.17 5.50
N LYS A 114 -9.38 6.25 6.23
CA LYS A 114 -9.88 5.69 7.50
C LYS A 114 -9.19 6.31 8.70
N SER A 115 -7.89 6.57 8.59
CA SER A 115 -7.11 7.19 9.66
C SER A 115 -5.77 7.69 9.16
N VAL A 116 -5.29 8.77 9.76
CA VAL A 116 -3.93 9.28 9.65
C VAL A 116 -3.20 9.05 10.98
N SER A 117 -1.93 8.66 10.91
CA SER A 117 -1.10 8.44 12.10
C SER A 117 0.38 8.65 11.78
N ILE A 118 1.19 8.95 12.80
CA ILE A 118 2.64 9.03 12.64
C ILE A 118 3.20 7.64 12.33
N TYR A 119 4.01 7.55 11.27
CA TYR A 119 4.56 6.28 10.82
C TYR A 119 5.61 5.74 11.80
N ASN A 120 5.47 4.47 12.19
CA ASN A 120 6.44 3.80 13.06
C ASN A 120 6.90 2.47 12.43
N LYS A 121 8.14 2.48 11.92
CA LYS A 121 8.78 1.33 11.26
C LYS A 121 8.89 0.05 12.11
N TYR A 122 8.80 0.15 13.44
CA TYR A 122 8.98 -0.99 14.35
C TYR A 122 7.69 -1.72 14.68
N ARG A 123 6.52 -1.19 14.29
CA ARG A 123 5.20 -1.78 14.58
C ARG A 123 4.61 -2.60 13.42
N GLU A 124 5.36 -2.81 12.34
CA GLU A 124 4.79 -3.43 11.14
C GLU A 124 4.80 -4.96 11.19
N ASN A 125 3.64 -5.55 10.90
CA ASN A 125 3.51 -6.97 10.62
C ASN A 125 3.65 -7.19 9.10
N LYS A 126 4.54 -8.09 8.67
CA LYS A 126 4.87 -8.29 7.25
C LYS A 126 3.98 -9.30 6.52
N LEU A 127 3.15 -10.03 7.26
CA LEU A 127 2.38 -11.15 6.72
C LEU A 127 1.30 -10.66 5.75
N GLY A 128 1.24 -11.24 4.54
CA GLY A 128 0.15 -11.00 3.58
C GLY A 128 0.25 -9.70 2.78
N ARG A 129 1.40 -8.99 2.82
CA ARG A 129 1.60 -7.76 2.03
C ARG A 129 1.63 -8.07 0.54
N LEU A 130 0.94 -7.25 -0.26
CA LEU A 130 1.14 -7.20 -1.70
C LEU A 130 2.13 -6.09 -2.05
N SER A 131 2.86 -6.26 -3.16
CA SER A 131 3.66 -5.21 -3.77
C SER A 131 2.76 -4.11 -4.38
N GLU A 132 3.37 -2.99 -4.80
CA GLU A 132 2.68 -1.92 -5.53
C GLU A 132 2.07 -2.37 -6.88
N TYR A 133 2.34 -3.60 -7.31
CA TYR A 133 1.74 -4.26 -8.48
C TYR A 133 0.69 -5.31 -8.10
N LEU A 134 0.21 -5.30 -6.85
CA LEU A 134 -0.78 -6.24 -6.31
C LEU A 134 -0.30 -7.71 -6.32
N VAL A 135 1.02 -7.92 -6.30
CA VAL A 135 1.63 -9.27 -6.26
C VAL A 135 1.96 -9.63 -4.81
N PRO A 136 1.53 -10.79 -4.29
CA PRO A 136 1.89 -11.23 -2.94
C PRO A 136 3.40 -11.28 -2.73
N ILE A 137 3.87 -10.67 -1.64
CA ILE A 137 5.25 -10.77 -1.18
C ILE A 137 5.32 -11.96 -0.22
N ILE A 138 5.96 -13.04 -0.67
CA ILE A 138 6.09 -14.27 0.11
C ILE A 138 7.58 -14.50 0.38
N GLU A 139 7.97 -14.51 1.66
CA GLU A 139 9.32 -14.85 2.08
C GLU A 139 9.55 -16.37 1.94
N LYS A 140 10.82 -16.79 1.77
CA LYS A 140 11.16 -18.19 1.48
C LYS A 140 10.67 -19.14 2.57
N GLU A 141 10.74 -18.69 3.82
CA GLU A 141 10.30 -19.43 5.00
C GLU A 141 8.77 -19.65 5.01
N GLN A 142 8.01 -18.88 4.24
CA GLN A 142 6.55 -18.93 4.17
C GLN A 142 6.03 -19.78 3.00
N PHE A 143 6.90 -20.27 2.11
CA PHE A 143 6.48 -20.98 0.89
C PHE A 143 5.61 -22.20 1.20
N ASP A 144 6.02 -23.03 2.17
CA ASP A 144 5.30 -24.24 2.54
C ASP A 144 3.94 -23.91 3.18
N ASP A 145 3.88 -22.87 4.01
CA ASP A 145 2.64 -22.44 4.67
C ASP A 145 1.63 -21.90 3.65
N VAL A 146 2.05 -20.99 2.77
CA VAL A 146 1.19 -20.41 1.73
C VAL A 146 0.74 -21.48 0.73
N ALA A 147 1.62 -22.40 0.33
CA ALA A 147 1.25 -23.51 -0.54
C ALA A 147 0.23 -24.44 0.15
N THR A 148 0.42 -24.72 1.44
CA THR A 148 -0.51 -25.55 2.22
C THR A 148 -1.88 -24.91 2.37
N GLU A 149 -1.93 -23.60 2.66
CA GLU A 149 -3.17 -22.83 2.73
C GLU A 149 -3.92 -22.87 1.40
N PHE A 150 -3.24 -22.57 0.29
CA PHE A 150 -3.80 -22.64 -1.06
C PHE A 150 -4.37 -24.03 -1.38
N LEU A 151 -3.61 -25.09 -1.08
CA LEU A 151 -4.07 -26.45 -1.31
C LEU A 151 -5.24 -26.81 -0.39
N SER A 152 -5.25 -26.36 0.86
CA SER A 152 -6.36 -26.66 1.79
C SER A 152 -7.71 -26.13 1.29
N GLU A 153 -7.70 -25.00 0.59
CA GLU A 153 -8.89 -24.37 0.05
C GLU A 153 -9.30 -24.95 -1.32
N PHE A 154 -8.35 -25.11 -2.24
CA PHE A 154 -8.66 -25.43 -3.63
C PHE A 154 -8.32 -26.87 -4.04
N CYS A 155 -7.47 -27.61 -3.32
CA CYS A 155 -7.11 -29.00 -3.64
C CYS A 155 -6.69 -29.80 -2.37
N PRO A 156 -7.58 -29.99 -1.39
CA PRO A 156 -7.23 -30.64 -0.12
C PRO A 156 -6.81 -32.11 -0.31
N GLU A 157 -7.20 -32.73 -1.42
CA GLU A 157 -6.80 -34.09 -1.78
C GLU A 157 -5.28 -34.22 -1.92
N ALA A 158 -4.61 -33.18 -2.44
CA ALA A 158 -3.17 -33.13 -2.63
C ALA A 158 -2.38 -33.08 -1.31
N LEU A 159 -3.01 -32.63 -0.22
CA LEU A 159 -2.39 -32.65 1.12
C LEU A 159 -2.41 -34.05 1.74
N SER A 160 -3.39 -34.88 1.37
CA SER A 160 -3.56 -36.22 1.92
C SER A 160 -2.83 -37.29 1.12
N THR A 161 -2.74 -37.13 -0.20
CA THR A 161 -2.14 -38.12 -1.09
C THR A 161 -1.30 -37.43 -2.16
N PRO A 162 -0.03 -37.83 -2.35
CA PRO A 162 0.79 -37.29 -3.43
C PRO A 162 0.13 -37.51 -4.79
N MET A 163 -0.22 -36.40 -5.46
CA MET A 163 -0.87 -36.42 -6.77
C MET A 163 -0.45 -35.19 -7.58
N PRO A 164 -0.49 -35.26 -8.92
CA PRO A 164 -0.40 -34.07 -9.76
C PRO A 164 -1.56 -33.11 -9.46
N ILE A 165 -1.28 -31.81 -9.38
CA ILE A 165 -2.33 -30.80 -9.14
C ILE A 165 -3.23 -30.68 -10.39
N PRO A 166 -4.54 -30.95 -10.29
CA PRO A 166 -5.46 -30.87 -11.42
C PRO A 166 -5.83 -29.40 -11.67
N VAL A 167 -5.02 -28.70 -12.47
CA VAL A 167 -5.14 -27.25 -12.73
C VAL A 167 -6.56 -26.85 -13.13
N ASP A 168 -7.19 -27.59 -14.05
CA ASP A 168 -8.56 -27.28 -14.51
C ASP A 168 -9.61 -27.31 -13.39
N GLU A 169 -9.45 -28.20 -12.41
CA GLU A 169 -10.36 -28.27 -11.26
C GLU A 169 -10.08 -27.16 -10.27
N VAL A 170 -8.81 -26.88 -10.00
CA VAL A 170 -8.38 -25.77 -9.12
C VAL A 170 -8.91 -24.44 -9.65
N VAL A 171 -8.71 -24.16 -10.94
CA VAL A 171 -9.18 -22.91 -11.57
C VAL A 171 -10.70 -22.78 -11.48
N LYS A 172 -11.45 -23.89 -11.69
CA LYS A 172 -12.91 -23.90 -11.50
C LYS A 172 -13.32 -23.66 -10.05
N ARG A 173 -12.62 -24.25 -9.07
CA ARG A 173 -12.88 -24.05 -7.64
C ARG A 173 -12.59 -22.62 -7.21
N MET A 174 -11.61 -21.96 -7.82
CA MET A 174 -11.32 -20.53 -7.64
C MET A 174 -12.36 -19.61 -8.31
N GLY A 175 -13.32 -20.15 -9.06
CA GLY A 175 -14.30 -19.35 -9.81
C GLY A 175 -13.71 -18.61 -11.02
N LEU A 176 -12.53 -19.02 -11.47
CA LEU A 176 -11.82 -18.40 -12.59
C LEU A 176 -12.21 -19.07 -13.92
N LYS A 177 -12.16 -18.30 -15.01
CA LYS A 177 -12.39 -18.79 -16.36
C LYS A 177 -11.06 -18.82 -17.12
N VAL A 178 -10.69 -19.99 -17.63
CA VAL A 178 -9.51 -20.12 -18.51
C VAL A 178 -9.87 -19.58 -19.89
N GLU A 179 -9.07 -18.64 -20.38
CA GLU A 179 -9.10 -18.21 -21.77
C GLU A 179 -7.75 -18.50 -22.43
N GLU A 180 -7.78 -19.36 -23.45
CA GLU A 180 -6.59 -19.66 -24.24
C GLU A 180 -6.37 -18.57 -25.29
N ILE A 181 -5.40 -17.70 -25.02
CA ILE A 181 -5.00 -16.62 -25.93
C ILE A 181 -3.59 -16.86 -26.48
N GLN A 182 -3.40 -16.50 -27.74
CA GLN A 182 -2.08 -16.55 -28.38
C GLN A 182 -1.27 -15.30 -27.99
N LEU A 183 -0.32 -15.45 -27.06
CA LEU A 183 0.53 -14.34 -26.61
C LEU A 183 1.38 -13.73 -27.73
N THR A 184 1.82 -14.55 -28.70
CA THR A 184 2.49 -14.09 -29.92
C THR A 184 2.10 -14.94 -31.12
N LYS A 185 2.17 -14.36 -32.32
CA LYS A 185 1.85 -15.01 -33.60
C LYS A 185 2.69 -16.27 -33.88
N HIS A 186 3.84 -16.42 -33.23
CA HIS A 186 4.82 -17.47 -33.52
C HIS A 186 5.17 -18.38 -32.33
N PHE A 187 4.43 -18.31 -31.22
CA PHE A 187 4.68 -19.14 -30.03
C PHE A 187 6.11 -19.04 -29.47
N THR A 188 6.78 -17.90 -29.69
CA THR A 188 8.20 -17.73 -29.31
C THR A 188 8.39 -17.35 -27.85
N ILE A 189 7.31 -17.07 -27.10
CA ILE A 189 7.35 -16.70 -25.69
C ILE A 189 6.56 -17.72 -24.90
N PHE A 190 7.25 -18.42 -23.99
CA PHE A 190 6.66 -19.25 -22.95
C PHE A 190 6.92 -18.57 -21.61
N GLY A 191 5.88 -18.03 -20.97
CA GLY A 191 5.97 -17.35 -19.67
C GLY A 191 6.72 -16.02 -19.72
N LEU A 192 6.04 -14.92 -19.41
CA LEU A 192 6.71 -13.64 -19.13
C LEU A 192 7.29 -13.71 -17.71
N GLY A 193 8.49 -14.28 -17.57
CA GLY A 193 9.39 -13.92 -16.49
C GLY A 193 10.04 -12.60 -16.86
N GLN A 194 9.52 -11.48 -16.33
CA GLN A 194 10.20 -10.19 -16.43
C GLN A 194 11.42 -10.25 -15.51
N GLU A 195 12.57 -10.64 -16.05
CA GLU A 195 13.87 -10.44 -15.43
C GLU A 195 14.43 -9.15 -16.05
N GLU A 196 14.17 -8.02 -15.40
CA GLU A 196 14.70 -6.71 -15.80
C GLU A 196 16.21 -6.66 -15.54
N ARG A 197 16.95 -6.21 -16.56
CA ARG A 197 18.38 -5.89 -16.51
C ARG A 197 18.59 -4.40 -16.34
#